data_AF-A0A225DQ31-F1
#
_entry.id   AF-A0A225DQ31-F1
#
_cell.length_a   1.000
_cell.length_b   1.000
_cell.length_c   1.000
_cell.angle_alpha   90.00
_cell.angle_beta   90.00
_cell.angle_gamma   90.00
#
_symmetry.space_group_name_H-M   'P 1'
#
loop_
_entity.id
_entity.type
_entity.pdbx_description
1 polymer ?
#
loop_
_entity_poly.entity_id
_entity_poly.type
_entity_poly.pdbx_seq_one_letter_code
_entity_poly.pdbx_strand_id
1 'polypeptide(L)'
;MIDEHPELGVLPLPVLVQRCRVKAAAARLVVQQLAPGAGNTTAEEEDLRRWADRLPDCYLWMLAPDRPSTAPKLWSDLEGGYTTVADAAELLLAWEESGTALGPKVGEEVLSLAAEAQSTLLYAVADVRMVKQDYEQVQLYIHIREAARKHRLFVHRYLKREDRTDPGNWPQVVRRITETAAKFRAAEDKFKSRQKILGNIRYKLQKLAARPADYASEWPRIMQLIDGVIADGLPPSNVELREFLVPVLDSIPDDLETTENVQRVFREIDSYLAAREAEGEQPKPAPPTAEVAEVARLLRGQELVLIGGQARPQHRAALMRALGVGDVRWLSTPDHTSFTVFEPDIARPEVAVVVLAIRWSNHSYSEVQQFCAKYDKPLVRLPRGYNANQVAHEILSQAGDRLRAEVAVGAVGD
;
A
#
# COMPACT_ATOMS: atom_id res chain seq x y z
N MET A 1 41.82 -3.47 16.40
CA MET A 1 42.53 -2.20 16.09
C MET A 1 41.57 -1.12 15.56
N ILE A 2 40.49 -0.85 16.29
CA ILE A 2 39.71 0.42 16.26
C ILE A 2 39.33 0.68 17.73
N ASP A 3 40.31 0.59 18.62
CA ASP A 3 40.15 0.86 20.07
C ASP A 3 40.97 2.09 20.51
N GLU A 4 41.60 2.81 19.56
CA GLU A 4 42.55 3.90 19.90
C GLU A 4 42.03 5.32 19.61
N HIS A 5 40.78 5.51 19.20
CA HIS A 5 40.20 6.86 19.07
C HIS A 5 38.81 7.00 19.73
N PRO A 6 38.75 6.99 21.08
CA PRO A 6 37.51 7.18 21.84
C PRO A 6 36.95 8.63 21.84
N GLU A 7 37.57 9.58 21.12
CA GLU A 7 37.23 11.02 21.23
C GLU A 7 36.71 11.68 19.94
N LEU A 8 36.52 10.96 18.84
CA LEU A 8 35.94 11.56 17.63
C LEU A 8 34.41 11.47 17.70
N GLY A 9 33.77 12.56 18.12
CA GLY A 9 32.33 12.69 18.08
C GLY A 9 31.78 12.38 16.68
N VAL A 10 30.69 11.64 16.61
CA VAL A 10 30.04 11.31 15.34
C VAL A 10 29.42 12.58 14.76
N LEU A 11 29.86 12.98 13.56
CA LEU A 11 29.31 14.13 12.86
C LEU A 11 27.89 13.82 12.38
N PRO A 12 26.92 14.73 12.52
CA PRO A 12 25.62 14.58 11.86
C PRO A 12 25.79 14.43 10.34
N LEU A 13 25.01 13.54 9.71
CA LEU A 13 25.05 13.33 8.25
C LEU A 13 24.96 14.62 7.43
N PRO A 14 24.10 15.61 7.75
CA PRO A 14 24.08 16.90 7.04
C PRO A 14 25.42 17.64 7.05
N VAL A 15 26.16 17.59 8.17
CA VAL A 15 27.47 18.21 8.30
C VAL A 15 28.51 17.45 7.48
N LEU A 16 28.47 16.11 7.52
CA LEU A 16 29.34 15.25 6.73
C LEU A 16 29.19 15.52 5.22
N VAL A 17 27.94 15.67 4.75
CA VAL A 17 27.64 16.05 3.36
C VAL A 17 28.34 17.36 3.00
N GLN A 18 28.12 18.43 3.77
CA GLN A 18 28.71 19.74 3.49
C GLN A 18 30.25 19.71 3.48
N ARG A 19 30.87 18.99 4.43
CA ARG A 19 32.32 18.79 4.47
C ARG A 19 32.84 18.06 3.23
N CYS A 20 32.16 17.00 2.80
CA CYS A 20 32.52 16.28 1.58
C CYS A 20 32.37 17.15 0.33
N ARG A 21 31.32 17.99 0.24
CA ARG A 21 31.13 18.90 -0.90
C ARG A 21 32.25 19.94 -1.03
N VAL A 22 32.62 20.61 0.07
CA VAL A 22 33.74 21.59 0.02
C VAL A 22 35.07 20.90 -0.26
N LYS A 23 35.27 19.68 0.25
CA LYS A 23 36.47 18.89 -0.03
C LYS A 23 36.54 18.41 -1.48
N ALA A 24 35.44 17.98 -2.08
CA ALA A 24 35.36 17.67 -3.51
C ALA A 24 35.72 18.91 -4.35
N ALA A 25 35.17 20.08 -4.01
CA ALA A 25 35.48 21.33 -4.70
C ALA A 25 36.97 21.72 -4.56
N ALA A 26 37.57 21.52 -3.39
CA ALA A 26 39.00 21.73 -3.19
C ALA A 26 39.87 20.75 -4.02
N ALA A 27 39.50 19.47 -4.10
CA ALA A 27 40.19 18.52 -4.97
C ALA A 27 40.08 18.90 -6.46
N ARG A 28 38.90 19.37 -6.90
CA ARG A 28 38.69 19.91 -8.25
C ARG A 28 39.57 21.12 -8.53
N LEU A 29 39.70 22.04 -7.57
CA LEU A 29 40.57 23.20 -7.71
C LEU A 29 42.03 22.79 -7.93
N VAL A 30 42.50 21.75 -7.22
CA VAL A 30 43.84 21.19 -7.44
C VAL A 30 43.99 20.62 -8.85
N VAL A 31 42.99 19.93 -9.39
CA VAL A 31 43.00 19.46 -10.80
C VAL A 31 43.18 20.64 -11.76
N GLN A 32 42.45 21.74 -11.54
CA GLN A 32 42.53 22.94 -12.37
C GLN A 32 43.92 23.61 -12.28
N GLN A 33 44.48 23.70 -11.07
CA GLN A 33 45.81 24.27 -10.85
C GLN A 33 46.94 23.44 -11.48
N LEU A 34 46.77 22.12 -11.59
CA LEU A 34 47.72 21.23 -12.26
C LEU A 34 47.57 21.22 -13.79
N ALA A 35 46.53 21.86 -14.34
CA ALA A 35 46.31 21.90 -15.79
C ALA A 35 47.33 22.82 -16.49
N PRO A 36 47.76 22.49 -17.72
CA PRO A 36 48.62 23.38 -18.50
C PRO A 36 47.96 24.74 -18.72
N GLY A 37 48.67 25.82 -18.38
CA GLY A 37 48.16 27.19 -18.53
C GLY A 37 47.14 27.60 -17.47
N ALA A 38 47.10 26.92 -16.31
CA ALA A 38 46.25 27.30 -15.19
C ALA A 38 46.41 28.79 -14.83
N GLY A 39 45.28 29.49 -14.72
CA GLY A 39 45.22 30.88 -14.28
C GLY A 39 45.41 31.02 -12.77
N ASN A 40 45.34 32.27 -12.29
CA ASN A 40 45.35 32.56 -10.86
C ASN A 40 44.04 32.10 -10.20
N THR A 41 44.11 31.12 -9.31
CA THR A 41 42.97 30.52 -8.59
C THR A 41 42.83 31.01 -7.14
N THR A 42 43.57 32.04 -6.72
CA THR A 42 43.63 32.47 -5.31
C THR A 42 42.27 32.86 -4.72
N ALA A 43 41.43 33.56 -5.48
CA ALA A 43 40.10 33.96 -5.02
C ALA A 43 39.19 32.74 -4.76
N GLU A 44 39.23 31.74 -5.65
CA GLU A 44 38.46 30.50 -5.48
C GLU A 44 38.96 29.68 -4.29
N GLU A 45 40.27 29.64 -4.06
CA GLU A 45 40.86 29.01 -2.88
C GLU A 45 40.40 29.71 -1.57
N GLU A 46 40.40 31.04 -1.53
CA GLU A 46 39.91 31.82 -0.39
C GLU A 46 38.42 31.58 -0.12
N ASP A 47 37.60 31.47 -1.17
CA ASP A 47 36.18 31.14 -1.06
C ASP A 47 35.95 29.76 -0.44
N LEU A 48 36.72 28.75 -0.85
CA LEU A 48 36.64 27.40 -0.29
C LEU A 48 37.09 27.37 1.17
N ARG A 49 38.15 28.10 1.53
CA ARG A 49 38.59 28.24 2.93
C ARG A 49 37.51 28.88 3.79
N ARG A 50 36.90 29.98 3.33
CA ARG A 50 35.76 30.62 4.01
C ARG A 50 34.55 29.70 4.14
N TRP A 51 34.31 28.81 3.17
CA TRP A 51 33.26 27.81 3.29
C TRP A 51 33.61 26.77 4.36
N ALA A 52 34.83 26.23 4.34
CA ALA A 52 35.29 25.25 5.31
C ALA A 52 35.30 25.80 6.75
N ASP A 53 35.66 27.07 6.96
CA ASP A 53 35.68 27.74 8.28
C ASP A 53 34.28 27.85 8.92
N ARG A 54 33.21 27.74 8.13
CA ARG A 54 31.83 27.71 8.64
C ARG A 54 31.39 26.31 9.10
N LEU A 55 32.20 25.28 8.85
CA LEU A 55 31.91 23.90 9.18
C LEU A 55 32.81 23.45 10.35
N PRO A 56 32.28 22.68 11.31
CA PRO A 56 33.06 22.24 12.46
C PRO A 56 34.21 21.33 12.01
N ASP A 57 35.43 21.65 12.46
CA ASP A 57 36.67 20.89 12.25
C ASP A 57 36.96 20.50 10.79
N CYS A 58 36.57 21.33 9.83
CA CYS A 58 36.70 21.04 8.40
C CYS A 58 38.02 21.57 7.83
N TYR A 59 39.05 20.71 7.81
CA TYR A 59 40.36 21.06 7.24
C TYR A 59 40.50 20.62 5.76
N LEU A 60 40.85 21.57 4.88
CA LEU A 60 41.08 21.34 3.44
C LEU A 60 42.53 20.98 3.14
N TRP A 61 42.95 19.79 3.56
CA TRP A 61 44.34 19.31 3.38
C TRP A 61 44.79 19.25 1.91
N MET A 62 43.86 19.15 0.96
CA MET A 62 44.15 19.15 -0.49
C MET A 62 44.77 20.48 -0.96
N LEU A 63 44.50 21.57 -0.25
CA LEU A 63 45.04 22.91 -0.53
C LEU A 63 46.28 23.21 0.33
N ALA A 64 46.90 22.19 0.94
CA ALA A 64 48.18 22.37 1.61
C ALA A 64 49.30 22.66 0.58
N PRO A 65 50.33 23.44 0.96
CA PRO A 65 51.45 23.75 0.06
C PRO A 65 52.24 22.51 -0.39
N ASP A 66 52.35 21.49 0.47
CA ASP A 66 53.15 20.28 0.29
C ASP A 66 52.32 19.11 -0.25
N ARG A 67 51.74 19.30 -1.44
CA ARG A 67 50.84 18.30 -2.03
C ARG A 67 51.54 16.96 -2.26
N PRO A 68 50.90 15.84 -1.90
CA PRO A 68 51.52 14.52 -1.97
C PRO A 68 51.59 13.92 -3.39
N SER A 69 50.88 14.51 -4.36
CA SER A 69 50.82 14.04 -5.74
C SER A 69 50.65 15.19 -6.74
N THR A 70 51.29 15.06 -7.90
CA THR A 70 51.15 15.97 -9.04
C THR A 70 50.29 15.37 -10.17
N ALA A 71 49.75 14.16 -10.02
CA ALA A 71 48.98 13.49 -11.05
C ALA A 71 47.51 13.95 -11.05
N PRO A 72 47.02 14.67 -12.10
CA PRO A 72 45.68 15.25 -12.07
C PRO A 72 44.56 14.21 -11.96
N LYS A 73 44.74 13.02 -12.55
CA LYS A 73 43.76 11.93 -12.46
C LYS A 73 43.46 11.50 -11.02
N LEU A 74 44.49 11.42 -10.17
CA LEU A 74 44.31 11.00 -8.78
C LEU A 74 43.50 12.04 -7.99
N TRP A 75 43.68 13.32 -8.28
CA TRP A 75 42.88 14.40 -7.70
C TRP A 75 41.44 14.41 -8.23
N SER A 76 41.23 14.06 -9.50
CA SER A 76 39.88 13.87 -10.06
C SER A 76 39.16 12.67 -9.43
N ASP A 77 39.88 11.58 -9.14
CA ASP A 77 39.30 10.45 -8.41
C ASP A 77 39.00 10.79 -6.95
N LEU A 78 39.83 11.62 -6.31
CA LEU A 78 39.58 12.11 -4.95
C LEU A 78 38.35 13.02 -4.90
N GLU A 79 38.20 13.92 -5.86
CA GLU A 79 36.98 14.71 -6.05
C GLU A 79 35.75 13.79 -6.18
N GLY A 80 35.85 12.77 -7.03
CA GLY A 80 34.82 11.77 -7.22
C GLY A 80 34.50 10.99 -5.95
N GLY A 81 35.51 10.61 -5.18
CA GLY A 81 35.36 9.93 -3.88
C GLY A 81 34.58 10.76 -2.88
N TYR A 82 34.94 12.03 -2.68
CA TYR A 82 34.20 12.93 -1.79
C TYR A 82 32.78 13.19 -2.29
N THR A 83 32.58 13.34 -3.60
CA THR A 83 31.25 13.50 -4.20
C THR A 83 30.38 12.28 -3.91
N THR A 84 30.92 11.08 -4.11
CA THR A 84 30.21 9.81 -3.88
C THR A 84 29.83 9.65 -2.40
N VAL A 85 30.72 10.01 -1.47
CA VAL A 85 30.42 9.99 -0.03
C VAL A 85 29.34 11.00 0.34
N ALA A 86 29.35 12.19 -0.24
CA ALA A 86 28.30 13.18 -0.01
C ALA A 86 26.93 12.67 -0.50
N ASP A 87 26.86 12.13 -1.73
CA ASP A 87 25.62 11.60 -2.29
C ASP A 87 25.10 10.39 -1.49
N ALA A 88 26.00 9.51 -1.04
CA ALA A 88 25.63 8.37 -0.22
C ALA A 88 25.15 8.78 1.19
N ALA A 89 25.77 9.80 1.80
CA ALA A 89 25.34 10.33 3.09
C ALA A 89 23.97 11.01 3.00
N GLU A 90 23.67 11.72 1.91
CA GLU A 90 22.33 12.26 1.64
C GLU A 90 21.29 11.16 1.48
N LEU A 91 21.60 10.10 0.72
CA LEU A 91 20.70 8.95 0.55
C LEU A 91 20.46 8.22 1.88
N LEU A 92 21.52 8.02 2.67
CA LEU A 92 21.43 7.39 3.99
C LEU A 92 20.53 8.20 4.93
N LEU A 93 20.72 9.53 4.98
CA LEU A 93 19.89 10.43 5.77
C LEU A 93 18.41 10.35 5.37
N ALA A 94 18.13 10.44 4.07
CA ALA A 94 16.76 10.35 3.57
C ALA A 94 16.10 9.03 3.97
N TRP A 95 16.83 7.92 3.85
CA TRP A 95 16.34 6.62 4.29
C TRP A 95 16.07 6.56 5.79
N GLU A 96 16.98 7.06 6.63
CA GLU A 96 16.76 7.10 8.09
C GLU A 96 15.54 7.94 8.49
N GLU A 97 15.30 9.07 7.82
CA GLU A 97 14.14 9.93 8.04
C GLU A 97 12.82 9.28 7.59
N SER A 98 12.84 8.44 6.56
CA SER A 98 11.66 7.69 6.11
C SER A 98 11.26 6.52 7.01
N GLY A 99 12.15 6.11 7.93
CA GLY A 99 11.91 4.99 8.85
C GLY A 99 11.76 3.64 8.13
N THR A 100 10.78 2.84 8.56
CA THR A 100 10.57 1.46 8.04
C THR A 100 9.62 1.39 6.84
N ALA A 101 9.17 2.54 6.30
CA ALA A 101 8.10 2.60 5.29
C ALA A 101 8.43 1.85 3.98
N LEU A 102 9.72 1.72 3.64
CA LEU A 102 10.17 1.19 2.36
C LEU A 102 10.72 -0.25 2.43
N GLY A 103 10.66 -0.87 3.62
CA GLY A 103 11.04 -2.25 3.84
C GLY A 103 12.57 -2.51 3.90
N PRO A 104 12.98 -3.73 4.30
CA PRO A 104 14.38 -4.05 4.61
C PRO A 104 15.30 -4.07 3.38
N LYS A 105 14.80 -4.49 2.21
CA LYS A 105 15.59 -4.59 0.97
C LYS A 105 16.18 -3.25 0.53
N VAL A 106 15.41 -2.16 0.69
CA VAL A 106 15.88 -0.81 0.36
C VAL A 106 17.02 -0.41 1.31
N GLY A 107 16.89 -0.72 2.60
CA GLY A 107 17.96 -0.46 3.56
C GLY A 107 19.26 -1.20 3.25
N GLU A 108 19.18 -2.46 2.82
CA GLU A 108 20.36 -3.24 2.38
C GLU A 108 21.06 -2.60 1.17
N GLU A 109 20.28 -2.12 0.20
CA GLU A 109 20.81 -1.43 -0.99
C GLU A 109 21.49 -0.11 -0.62
N VAL A 110 20.83 0.72 0.21
CA VAL A 110 21.37 2.00 0.70
C VAL A 110 22.67 1.81 1.47
N LEU A 111 22.70 0.87 2.42
CA LEU A 111 23.91 0.59 3.21
C LEU A 111 25.04 -0.01 2.36
N SER A 112 24.70 -0.83 1.36
CA SER A 112 25.71 -1.37 0.43
C SER A 112 26.34 -0.28 -0.44
N LEU A 113 25.54 0.67 -0.94
CA LEU A 113 26.04 1.81 -1.71
C LEU A 113 26.87 2.76 -0.84
N ALA A 114 26.45 3.02 0.40
CA ALA A 114 27.23 3.83 1.33
C ALA A 114 28.56 3.15 1.69
N ALA A 115 28.57 1.82 1.88
CA ALA A 115 29.78 1.05 2.11
C ALA A 115 30.73 1.10 0.91
N GLU A 116 30.22 1.02 -0.32
CA GLU A 116 31.02 1.19 -1.53
C GLU A 116 31.57 2.63 -1.65
N ALA A 117 30.77 3.64 -1.32
CA ALA A 117 31.15 5.05 -1.36
C ALA A 117 32.32 5.36 -0.39
N GLN A 118 32.22 4.94 0.88
CA GLN A 118 33.31 5.17 1.83
C GLN A 118 34.59 4.42 1.44
N SER A 119 34.47 3.22 0.86
CA SER A 119 35.64 2.49 0.34
C SER A 119 36.25 3.22 -0.85
N THR A 120 35.42 3.78 -1.74
CA THR A 120 35.88 4.56 -2.89
C THR A 120 36.72 5.75 -2.42
N LEU A 121 36.26 6.49 -1.41
CA LEU A 121 37.02 7.59 -0.82
C LEU A 121 38.29 7.09 -0.10
N LEU A 122 38.22 6.00 0.66
CA LEU A 122 39.38 5.41 1.35
C LEU A 122 40.54 5.17 0.38
N TYR A 123 40.26 4.55 -0.76
CA TYR A 123 41.29 4.25 -1.75
C TYR A 123 41.68 5.45 -2.60
N ALA A 124 40.77 6.40 -2.86
CA ALA A 124 41.14 7.65 -3.52
C ALA A 124 42.15 8.46 -2.68
N VAL A 125 41.94 8.52 -1.37
CA VAL A 125 42.85 9.16 -0.40
C VAL A 125 44.19 8.42 -0.33
N ALA A 126 44.17 7.10 -0.33
CA ALA A 126 45.39 6.29 -0.34
C ALA A 126 46.20 6.47 -1.64
N ASP A 127 45.53 6.53 -2.79
CA ASP A 127 46.20 6.64 -4.10
C ASP A 127 46.87 8.01 -4.29
N VAL A 128 46.34 9.10 -3.72
CA VAL A 128 47.05 10.39 -3.62
C VAL A 128 48.16 10.42 -2.57
N ARG A 129 48.46 9.29 -1.91
CA ARG A 129 49.52 9.10 -0.91
C ARG A 129 49.34 9.86 0.40
N MET A 130 48.10 10.17 0.77
CA MET A 130 47.83 10.72 2.10
C MET A 130 47.98 9.62 3.16
N VAL A 131 48.91 9.82 4.09
CA VAL A 131 49.29 8.79 5.09
C VAL A 131 48.28 8.70 6.24
N LYS A 132 47.56 9.80 6.52
CA LYS A 132 46.55 9.83 7.58
C LYS A 132 45.21 9.32 7.06
N GLN A 133 44.44 8.68 7.95
CA GLN A 133 43.06 8.34 7.66
C GLN A 133 42.25 9.60 7.38
N ASP A 134 41.41 9.55 6.35
CA ASP A 134 40.48 10.64 6.06
C ASP A 134 39.31 10.60 7.05
N TYR A 135 39.03 11.75 7.66
CA TYR A 135 38.04 11.86 8.72
C TYR A 135 36.63 11.60 8.21
N GLU A 136 36.25 12.16 7.07
CA GLU A 136 34.92 12.03 6.47
C GLU A 136 34.63 10.58 6.05
N GLN A 137 35.64 9.89 5.50
CA GLN A 137 35.55 8.46 5.23
C GLN A 137 35.23 7.66 6.49
N VAL A 138 35.97 7.90 7.59
CA VAL A 138 35.74 7.22 8.88
C VAL A 138 34.36 7.54 9.44
N GLN A 139 33.90 8.79 9.33
CA GLN A 139 32.58 9.22 9.78
C GLN A 139 31.46 8.48 9.03
N LEU A 140 31.54 8.36 7.70
CA LEU A 140 30.55 7.58 6.94
C LEU A 140 30.58 6.10 7.34
N TYR A 141 31.76 5.51 7.55
CA TYR A 141 31.90 4.13 8.03
C TYR A 141 31.21 3.90 9.39
N ILE A 142 31.32 4.85 10.33
CA ILE A 142 30.64 4.77 11.63
C ILE A 142 29.12 4.78 11.44
N HIS A 143 28.58 5.72 10.64
CA HIS A 143 27.15 5.80 10.32
C HIS A 143 26.61 4.51 9.73
N ILE A 144 27.32 3.91 8.76
CA ILE A 144 26.90 2.65 8.14
C ILE A 144 26.81 1.54 9.19
N ARG A 145 27.78 1.43 10.11
CA ARG A 145 27.78 0.39 11.14
C ARG A 145 26.68 0.60 12.18
N GLU A 146 26.43 1.84 12.58
CA GLU A 146 25.37 2.16 13.52
C GLU A 146 23.99 1.89 12.92
N ALA A 147 23.77 2.34 11.68
CA ALA A 147 22.53 2.09 10.95
C ALA A 147 22.32 0.58 10.69
N ALA A 148 23.33 -0.15 10.23
CA ALA A 148 23.25 -1.60 10.04
C ALA A 148 22.90 -2.33 11.35
N ARG A 149 23.50 -1.92 12.48
CA ARG A 149 23.18 -2.48 13.80
C ARG A 149 21.75 -2.16 14.23
N LYS A 150 21.34 -0.89 14.13
CA LYS A 150 20.00 -0.40 14.50
C LYS A 150 18.90 -1.12 13.75
N HIS A 151 19.09 -1.34 12.44
CA HIS A 151 18.11 -1.96 11.56
C HIS A 151 18.29 -3.47 11.39
N ARG A 152 19.31 -4.07 12.03
CA ARG A 152 19.68 -5.50 11.92
C ARG A 152 19.89 -5.95 10.47
N LEU A 153 20.52 -5.09 9.66
CA LEU A 153 20.83 -5.36 8.27
C LEU A 153 22.29 -5.79 8.11
N PHE A 154 22.55 -6.69 7.18
CA PHE A 154 23.90 -7.19 6.92
C PHE A 154 24.48 -6.51 5.68
N VAL A 155 25.71 -5.98 5.79
CA VAL A 155 26.44 -5.36 4.68
C VAL A 155 27.52 -6.35 4.22
N HIS A 156 27.38 -6.86 3.00
CA HIS A 156 28.19 -7.98 2.51
C HIS A 156 29.64 -7.62 2.17
N ARG A 157 29.90 -6.40 1.69
CA ARG A 157 31.20 -5.99 1.14
C ARG A 157 31.58 -4.57 1.55
N TYR A 158 32.84 -4.22 1.31
CA TYR A 158 33.42 -2.87 1.41
C TYR A 158 33.65 -2.34 2.83
N LEU A 159 33.18 -3.05 3.86
CA LEU A 159 33.51 -2.75 5.26
C LEU A 159 34.84 -3.36 5.72
N LYS A 160 35.52 -4.11 4.85
CA LYS A 160 36.81 -4.76 5.13
C LYS A 160 37.89 -4.23 4.20
N ARG A 161 39.15 -4.26 4.64
CA ARG A 161 40.29 -3.79 3.84
C ARG A 161 40.52 -4.65 2.59
N GLU A 162 40.14 -5.91 2.63
CA GLU A 162 40.31 -6.82 1.49
C GLU A 162 39.31 -6.52 0.36
N ASP A 163 38.20 -5.82 0.66
CA ASP A 163 37.19 -5.41 -0.30
C ASP A 163 37.58 -4.08 -0.97
N ARG A 164 38.72 -4.05 -1.68
CA ARG A 164 39.18 -2.83 -2.35
C ARG A 164 38.24 -2.41 -3.49
N THR A 165 37.84 -1.14 -3.49
CA THR A 165 37.21 -0.47 -4.65
C THR A 165 38.27 0.21 -5.50
N ASP A 166 38.03 0.28 -6.82
CA ASP A 166 38.78 1.13 -7.73
C ASP A 166 38.20 2.56 -7.66
N PRO A 167 38.97 3.57 -7.21
CA PRO A 167 38.51 4.96 -7.16
C PRO A 167 38.00 5.48 -8.50
N GLY A 168 38.54 5.01 -9.63
CA GLY A 168 38.10 5.41 -10.97
C GLY A 168 36.66 5.02 -11.32
N ASN A 169 36.05 4.09 -10.57
CA ASN A 169 34.66 3.67 -10.78
C ASN A 169 33.63 4.56 -10.08
N TRP A 170 34.04 5.65 -9.41
CA TRP A 170 33.14 6.58 -8.72
C TRP A 170 31.95 7.06 -9.58
N PRO A 171 32.05 7.29 -10.91
CA PRO A 171 30.89 7.72 -11.70
C PRO A 171 29.77 6.67 -11.74
N GLN A 172 30.13 5.38 -11.72
CA GLN A 172 29.16 4.28 -11.69
C GLN A 172 28.50 4.15 -10.31
N VAL A 173 29.23 4.48 -9.23
CA VAL A 173 28.68 4.49 -7.86
C VAL A 173 27.67 5.65 -7.73
N VAL A 174 28.04 6.86 -8.13
CA VAL A 174 27.15 8.04 -8.14
C VAL A 174 25.89 7.78 -8.96
N ARG A 175 26.02 7.16 -10.14
CA ARG A 175 24.87 6.78 -10.96
C ARG A 175 23.91 5.86 -10.21
N ARG A 176 24.42 4.80 -9.57
CA ARG A 176 23.59 3.87 -8.80
C ARG A 176 22.94 4.56 -7.59
N ILE A 177 23.68 5.39 -6.85
CA ILE A 177 23.13 6.21 -5.75
C ILE A 177 21.96 7.08 -6.27
N THR A 178 22.15 7.75 -7.41
CA THR A 178 21.11 8.60 -8.02
C THR A 178 19.88 7.80 -8.43
N GLU A 179 20.07 6.65 -9.08
CA GLU A 179 18.97 5.76 -9.48
C GLU A 179 18.21 5.23 -8.25
N THR A 180 18.91 4.83 -7.19
CA THR A 180 18.30 4.37 -5.93
C THR A 180 17.57 5.52 -5.22
N ALA A 181 18.15 6.72 -5.18
CA ALA A 181 17.50 7.91 -4.62
C ALA A 181 16.22 8.29 -5.39
N ALA A 182 16.21 8.19 -6.72
CA ALA A 182 15.03 8.45 -7.54
C ALA A 182 13.91 7.43 -7.27
N LYS A 183 14.25 6.14 -7.19
CA LYS A 183 13.30 5.07 -6.80
C LYS A 183 12.73 5.32 -5.41
N PHE A 184 13.59 5.71 -4.47
CA PHE A 184 13.23 6.01 -3.09
C PHE A 184 12.20 7.14 -3.02
N ARG A 185 12.48 8.31 -3.63
CA ARG A 185 11.57 9.45 -3.64
C ARG A 185 10.23 9.09 -4.27
N ALA A 186 10.25 8.38 -5.41
CA ALA A 186 9.02 7.96 -6.07
C ALA A 186 8.17 7.00 -5.20
N ALA A 187 8.80 6.12 -4.42
CA ALA A 187 8.08 5.23 -3.52
C ALA A 187 7.52 5.98 -2.29
N GLU A 188 8.29 6.91 -1.73
CA GLU A 188 7.86 7.76 -0.61
C GLU A 188 6.68 8.66 -1.02
N ASP A 189 6.75 9.30 -2.18
CA ASP A 189 5.67 10.14 -2.72
C ASP A 189 4.39 9.33 -2.94
N LYS A 190 4.51 8.12 -3.49
CA LYS A 190 3.37 7.18 -3.62
C LYS A 190 2.79 6.81 -2.27
N PHE A 191 3.62 6.52 -1.29
CA PHE A 191 3.16 6.18 0.07
C PHE A 191 2.43 7.36 0.72
N LYS A 192 2.99 8.58 0.67
CA LYS A 192 2.37 9.81 1.19
C LYS A 192 1.04 10.12 0.48
N SER A 193 1.00 9.99 -0.84
CA SER A 193 -0.22 10.16 -1.63
C SER A 193 -1.31 9.19 -1.18
N ARG A 194 -0.97 7.90 -1.08
CA ARG A 194 -1.89 6.85 -0.61
C ARG A 194 -2.42 7.11 0.79
N GLN A 195 -1.55 7.49 1.74
CA GLN A 195 -1.93 7.85 3.10
C GLN A 195 -2.89 9.05 3.14
N LYS A 196 -2.63 10.07 2.31
CA LYS A 196 -3.53 11.23 2.19
C LYS A 196 -4.91 10.83 1.66
N ILE A 197 -4.97 9.95 0.66
CA ILE A 197 -6.25 9.49 0.11
C ILE A 197 -7.00 8.63 1.14
N LEU A 198 -6.32 7.71 1.83
CA LEU A 198 -6.93 6.91 2.90
C LEU A 198 -7.47 7.78 4.03
N GLY A 199 -6.72 8.81 4.44
CA GLY A 199 -7.20 9.80 5.42
C GLY A 199 -8.45 10.55 4.94
N ASN A 200 -8.54 10.88 3.65
CA ASN A 200 -9.72 11.51 3.06
C ASN A 200 -10.92 10.55 3.01
N ILE A 201 -10.71 9.29 2.61
CA ILE A 201 -11.74 8.24 2.65
C ILE A 201 -12.28 8.11 4.08
N ARG A 202 -11.39 7.92 5.05
CA ARG A 202 -11.75 7.82 6.48
C ARG A 202 -12.61 8.99 6.94
N TYR A 203 -12.17 10.21 6.65
CA TYR A 203 -12.90 11.43 7.05
C TYR A 203 -14.32 11.48 6.46
N LYS A 204 -14.47 11.15 5.18
CA LYS A 204 -15.78 11.11 4.51
C LYS A 204 -16.67 10.02 5.08
N LEU A 205 -16.14 8.81 5.28
CA LEU A 205 -16.89 7.69 5.85
C LEU A 205 -17.32 7.98 7.31
N GLN A 206 -16.48 8.63 8.11
CA GLN A 206 -16.85 9.05 9.48
C GLN A 206 -17.99 10.06 9.49
N LYS A 207 -18.00 11.02 8.57
CA LYS A 207 -19.10 11.97 8.42
C LYS A 207 -20.40 11.29 8.00
N LEU A 208 -20.29 10.34 7.09
CA LEU A 208 -21.43 9.57 6.59
C LEU A 208 -22.01 8.68 7.69
N ALA A 209 -21.18 8.01 8.48
CA ALA A 209 -21.60 7.25 9.65
C ALA A 209 -22.38 8.11 10.67
N ALA A 210 -21.93 9.35 10.91
CA ALA A 210 -22.55 10.24 11.87
C ALA A 210 -23.86 10.87 11.35
N ARG A 211 -23.92 11.19 10.04
CA ARG A 211 -25.06 11.88 9.41
C ARG A 211 -25.32 11.32 8.00
N PRO A 212 -25.95 10.14 7.88
CA PRO A 212 -26.11 9.46 6.60
C PRO A 212 -26.88 10.26 5.54
N ALA A 213 -27.97 10.93 5.94
CA ALA A 213 -28.82 11.69 5.02
C ALA A 213 -28.09 12.93 4.45
N ASP A 214 -27.34 13.65 5.29
CA ASP A 214 -26.64 14.89 4.90
C ASP A 214 -25.46 14.63 3.94
N TYR A 215 -24.90 13.41 3.98
CA TYR A 215 -23.69 13.06 3.24
C TYR A 215 -23.90 11.94 2.22
N ALA A 216 -25.15 11.56 1.91
CA ALA A 216 -25.45 10.53 0.93
C ALA A 216 -24.86 10.83 -0.47
N SER A 217 -24.78 12.11 -0.85
CA SER A 217 -24.19 12.55 -2.12
C SER A 217 -22.67 12.37 -2.21
N GLU A 218 -21.98 12.03 -1.12
CA GLU A 218 -20.53 11.78 -1.11
C GLU A 218 -20.14 10.39 -1.63
N TRP A 219 -21.09 9.45 -1.72
CA TRP A 219 -20.83 8.08 -2.12
C TRP A 219 -20.09 7.92 -3.45
N PRO A 220 -20.50 8.60 -4.55
CA PRO A 220 -19.75 8.55 -5.81
C PRO A 220 -18.29 9.00 -5.64
N ARG A 221 -18.03 10.02 -4.82
CA ARG A 221 -16.68 10.50 -4.56
C ARG A 221 -15.86 9.50 -3.74
N ILE A 222 -16.48 8.85 -2.75
CA ILE A 222 -15.85 7.78 -1.97
C ILE A 222 -15.44 6.62 -2.89
N MET A 223 -16.33 6.18 -3.79
CA MET A 223 -16.03 5.10 -4.75
C MET A 223 -14.87 5.45 -5.68
N GLN A 224 -14.82 6.70 -6.18
CA GLN A 224 -13.68 7.17 -6.97
C GLN A 224 -12.36 7.16 -6.19
N LEU A 225 -12.38 7.55 -4.92
CA LEU A 225 -11.17 7.54 -4.08
C LEU A 225 -10.70 6.11 -3.80
N ILE A 226 -11.63 5.18 -3.55
CA ILE A 226 -11.33 3.75 -3.37
C ILE A 226 -10.75 3.17 -4.65
N ASP A 227 -11.40 3.37 -5.79
CA ASP A 227 -10.92 2.91 -7.08
C ASP A 227 -9.48 3.39 -7.36
N GLY A 228 -9.22 4.68 -7.13
CA GLY A 228 -7.90 5.28 -7.30
C GLY A 228 -6.82 4.64 -6.43
N VAL A 229 -7.08 4.40 -5.13
CA VAL A 229 -6.05 3.78 -4.26
C VAL A 229 -5.78 2.33 -4.60
N ILE A 230 -6.79 1.58 -5.05
CA ILE A 230 -6.62 0.19 -5.49
C ILE A 230 -5.85 0.15 -6.82
N ALA A 231 -6.17 1.04 -7.76
CA ALA A 231 -5.41 1.21 -9.00
C ALA A 231 -3.94 1.57 -8.74
N ASP A 232 -3.67 2.37 -7.69
CA ASP A 232 -2.32 2.70 -7.21
C ASP A 232 -1.65 1.57 -6.40
N GLY A 233 -2.24 0.37 -6.39
CA GLY A 233 -1.65 -0.84 -5.81
C GLY A 233 -1.90 -1.02 -4.31
N LEU A 234 -2.92 -0.38 -3.73
CA LEU A 234 -3.45 -0.80 -2.44
C LEU A 234 -4.20 -2.13 -2.63
N PRO A 235 -3.94 -3.17 -1.81
CA PRO A 235 -4.67 -4.43 -1.95
C PRO A 235 -6.15 -4.25 -1.60
N PRO A 236 -7.10 -4.86 -2.34
CA PRO A 236 -8.52 -4.81 -2.02
C PRO A 236 -8.86 -5.32 -0.61
N SER A 237 -8.04 -6.22 -0.07
CA SER A 237 -8.14 -6.79 1.28
C SER A 237 -7.52 -5.94 2.38
N ASN A 238 -7.12 -4.69 2.09
CA ASN A 238 -6.49 -3.79 3.05
C ASN A 238 -7.36 -3.63 4.32
N VAL A 239 -6.75 -3.91 5.47
CA VAL A 239 -7.43 -3.94 6.78
C VAL A 239 -8.00 -2.58 7.15
N GLU A 240 -7.22 -1.51 6.99
CA GLU A 240 -7.62 -0.15 7.35
C GLU A 240 -8.83 0.32 6.52
N LEU A 241 -8.79 0.11 5.20
CA LEU A 241 -9.91 0.40 4.31
C LEU A 241 -11.17 -0.38 4.70
N ARG A 242 -11.03 -1.67 5.00
CA ARG A 242 -12.14 -2.53 5.46
C ARG A 242 -12.74 -2.02 6.78
N GLU A 243 -11.92 -1.68 7.76
CA GLU A 243 -12.37 -1.14 9.05
C GLU A 243 -13.18 0.14 8.90
N PHE A 244 -12.85 0.99 7.93
CA PHE A 244 -13.61 2.20 7.67
C PHE A 244 -14.94 1.96 6.97
N LEU A 245 -15.00 0.95 6.09
CA LEU A 245 -16.18 0.65 5.27
C LEU A 245 -17.23 -0.17 6.01
N VAL A 246 -16.82 -1.15 6.83
CA VAL A 246 -17.75 -2.05 7.53
C VAL A 246 -18.86 -1.30 8.30
N PRO A 247 -18.58 -0.23 9.08
CA PRO A 247 -19.62 0.46 9.85
C PRO A 247 -20.69 1.18 9.01
N VAL A 248 -20.37 1.51 7.76
CA VAL A 248 -21.23 2.28 6.85
C VAL A 248 -21.73 1.44 5.68
N LEU A 249 -21.37 0.16 5.64
CA LEU A 249 -21.68 -0.74 4.54
C LEU A 249 -23.18 -0.73 4.24
N ASP A 250 -24.02 -0.72 5.28
CA ASP A 250 -25.48 -0.69 5.16
C ASP A 250 -26.09 0.59 4.61
N SER A 251 -25.31 1.67 4.54
CA SER A 251 -25.76 2.97 4.03
C SER A 251 -25.36 3.26 2.58
N ILE A 252 -24.71 2.31 1.90
CA ILE A 252 -24.38 2.42 0.47
C ILE A 252 -25.68 2.36 -0.37
N PRO A 253 -25.93 3.33 -1.27
CA PRO A 253 -27.08 3.34 -2.18
C PRO A 253 -27.05 2.16 -3.15
N ASP A 254 -28.21 1.58 -3.43
CA ASP A 254 -28.35 0.41 -4.30
C ASP A 254 -28.13 0.73 -5.79
N ASP A 255 -28.33 1.99 -6.17
CA ASP A 255 -28.16 2.50 -7.54
C ASP A 255 -26.74 3.02 -7.81
N LEU A 256 -25.84 2.89 -6.84
CA LEU A 256 -24.47 3.38 -6.96
C LEU A 256 -23.66 2.54 -7.95
N GLU A 257 -23.20 3.18 -9.03
CA GLU A 257 -22.27 2.54 -9.97
C GLU A 257 -20.93 2.25 -9.27
N THR A 258 -20.45 1.01 -9.42
CA THR A 258 -19.19 0.56 -8.83
C THR A 258 -18.23 0.11 -9.92
N THR A 259 -16.95 0.45 -9.75
CA THR A 259 -15.89 -0.07 -10.61
C THR A 259 -15.48 -1.48 -10.18
N GLU A 260 -14.75 -2.19 -11.04
CA GLU A 260 -14.24 -3.53 -10.73
C GLU A 260 -13.36 -3.55 -9.47
N ASN A 261 -12.55 -2.51 -9.25
CA ASN A 261 -11.71 -2.40 -8.06
C ASN A 261 -12.54 -2.26 -6.78
N VAL A 262 -13.61 -1.47 -6.82
CA VAL A 262 -14.54 -1.30 -5.69
C VAL A 262 -15.26 -2.62 -5.40
N GLN A 263 -15.70 -3.34 -6.44
CA GLN A 263 -16.32 -4.66 -6.28
C GLN A 263 -15.37 -5.68 -5.65
N ARG A 264 -14.07 -5.65 -6.00
CA ARG A 264 -13.06 -6.49 -5.33
C ARG A 264 -12.94 -6.18 -3.84
N VAL A 265 -12.92 -4.91 -3.45
CA VAL A 265 -12.89 -4.51 -2.02
C VAL A 265 -14.11 -5.07 -1.28
N PHE A 266 -15.29 -4.88 -1.86
CA PHE A 266 -16.55 -5.36 -1.30
C PHE A 266 -16.57 -6.89 -1.10
N ARG A 267 -16.08 -7.66 -2.06
CA ARG A 267 -15.94 -9.13 -1.91
C ARG A 267 -15.00 -9.55 -0.78
N GLU A 268 -13.90 -8.83 -0.59
CA GLU A 268 -12.96 -9.08 0.51
C GLU A 268 -13.57 -8.74 1.88
N ILE A 269 -14.38 -7.68 1.94
CA ILE A 269 -15.15 -7.33 3.16
C ILE A 269 -16.15 -8.44 3.49
N ASP A 270 -16.89 -8.93 2.50
CA ASP A 270 -17.84 -10.03 2.67
C ASP A 270 -17.16 -11.31 3.15
N SER A 271 -16.03 -11.66 2.54
CA SER A 271 -15.25 -12.84 2.92
C SER A 271 -14.75 -12.72 4.36
N TYR A 272 -14.31 -11.53 4.77
CA TYR A 272 -13.91 -11.25 6.15
C TYR A 272 -15.08 -11.37 7.14
N LEU A 273 -16.24 -10.78 6.83
CA LEU A 273 -17.41 -10.87 7.70
C LEU A 273 -17.91 -12.32 7.83
N ALA A 274 -17.89 -13.07 6.72
CA ALA A 274 -18.24 -14.49 6.72
C ALA A 274 -17.30 -15.33 7.60
N ALA A 275 -15.98 -15.10 7.51
CA ALA A 275 -14.99 -15.79 8.35
C ALA A 275 -15.20 -15.49 9.84
N ARG A 276 -15.42 -14.20 10.19
CA ARG A 276 -15.61 -13.78 11.59
C ARG A 276 -16.89 -14.34 12.21
N GLU A 277 -17.96 -14.44 11.43
CA GLU A 277 -19.22 -15.07 11.88
C GLU A 277 -19.07 -16.59 12.11
N ALA A 278 -18.24 -17.28 11.31
CA ALA A 278 -17.97 -18.71 11.47
C ALA A 278 -17.20 -19.00 12.78
N GLU A 279 -16.42 -18.05 13.27
CA GLU A 279 -15.67 -18.13 14.53
C GLU A 279 -16.54 -17.88 15.79
N GLY A 280 -17.85 -17.67 15.65
CA GLY A 280 -18.83 -17.83 16.73
C GLY A 280 -19.32 -16.55 17.40
N GLU A 281 -18.97 -15.37 16.89
CA GLU A 281 -19.42 -14.08 17.43
C GLU A 281 -20.74 -13.64 16.78
N GLN A 282 -21.83 -14.41 16.96
CA GLN A 282 -23.14 -14.03 16.43
C GLN A 282 -23.89 -13.11 17.40
N PRO A 283 -24.40 -11.96 16.93
CA PRO A 283 -25.44 -11.23 17.65
C PRO A 283 -26.65 -12.16 17.85
N LYS A 284 -27.28 -12.11 19.03
CA LYS A 284 -28.53 -12.84 19.28
C LYS A 284 -29.54 -12.51 18.16
N PRO A 285 -30.11 -13.50 17.45
CA PRO A 285 -31.09 -13.21 16.42
C PRO A 285 -32.28 -12.50 17.04
N ALA A 286 -32.70 -11.40 16.41
CA ALA A 286 -33.92 -10.70 16.79
C ALA A 286 -35.12 -11.67 16.71
N PRO A 287 -36.13 -11.53 17.58
CA PRO A 287 -37.32 -12.37 17.51
C PRO A 287 -37.98 -12.26 16.12
N PRO A 288 -38.60 -13.35 15.61
CA PRO A 288 -39.28 -13.35 14.32
C PRO A 288 -40.40 -12.31 14.28
N THR A 289 -40.48 -11.54 13.19
CA THR A 289 -41.56 -10.56 12.98
C THR A 289 -42.84 -11.24 12.48
N ALA A 290 -43.97 -10.51 12.49
CA ALA A 290 -45.22 -10.97 11.89
C ALA A 290 -45.06 -11.27 10.37
N GLU A 291 -44.17 -10.53 9.70
CA GLU A 291 -43.83 -10.75 8.29
C GLU A 291 -43.20 -12.13 8.07
N VAL A 292 -42.30 -12.57 8.96
CA VAL A 292 -41.71 -13.91 8.90
C VAL A 292 -42.79 -15.00 8.97
N ALA A 293 -43.75 -14.85 9.89
CA ALA A 293 -44.84 -15.81 10.03
C ALA A 293 -45.73 -15.88 8.78
N GLU A 294 -46.02 -14.74 8.14
CA GLU A 294 -46.82 -14.70 6.91
C GLU A 294 -46.06 -15.29 5.72
N VAL A 295 -44.77 -14.96 5.54
CA VAL A 295 -43.95 -15.59 4.50
C VAL A 295 -43.85 -17.10 4.72
N ALA A 296 -43.71 -17.54 5.98
CA ALA A 296 -43.71 -18.96 6.32
C ALA A 296 -45.02 -19.68 6.02
N ARG A 297 -46.14 -18.97 6.01
CA ARG A 297 -47.43 -19.51 5.56
C ARG A 297 -47.47 -19.61 4.03
N LEU A 298 -47.00 -18.58 3.33
CA LEU A 298 -47.04 -18.49 1.87
C LEU A 298 -46.08 -19.46 1.18
N LEU A 299 -44.89 -19.67 1.74
CA LEU A 299 -43.81 -20.45 1.11
C LEU A 299 -43.67 -21.86 1.69
N ARG A 300 -44.64 -22.32 2.49
CA ARG A 300 -44.51 -23.56 3.25
C ARG A 300 -44.22 -24.75 2.34
N GLY A 301 -43.09 -25.42 2.58
CA GLY A 301 -42.68 -26.60 1.83
C GLY A 301 -42.19 -26.34 0.39
N GLN A 302 -42.22 -25.09 -0.08
CA GLN A 302 -41.65 -24.67 -1.36
C GLN A 302 -40.16 -24.37 -1.22
N GLU A 303 -39.46 -24.21 -2.33
CA GLU A 303 -38.06 -23.82 -2.37
C GLU A 303 -37.89 -22.31 -2.66
N LEU A 304 -36.82 -21.73 -2.08
CA LEU A 304 -36.38 -20.37 -2.33
C LEU A 304 -35.01 -20.43 -3.02
N VAL A 305 -34.85 -19.71 -4.13
CA VAL A 305 -33.53 -19.51 -4.76
C VAL A 305 -32.96 -18.18 -4.27
N LEU A 306 -31.75 -18.18 -3.72
CA LEU A 306 -31.03 -16.97 -3.32
C LEU A 306 -29.78 -16.82 -4.19
N ILE A 307 -29.69 -15.74 -4.95
CA ILE A 307 -28.58 -15.44 -5.87
C ILE A 307 -27.75 -14.30 -5.29
N GLY A 308 -26.45 -14.52 -5.18
CA GLY A 308 -25.48 -13.52 -4.70
C GLY A 308 -25.05 -13.74 -3.25
N GLY A 309 -23.95 -13.07 -2.87
CA GLY A 309 -23.25 -13.33 -1.62
C GLY A 309 -22.58 -14.71 -1.58
N GLN A 310 -22.11 -15.11 -0.40
CA GLN A 310 -21.57 -16.44 -0.14
C GLN A 310 -22.57 -17.30 0.64
N ALA A 311 -22.77 -18.53 0.18
CA ALA A 311 -23.66 -19.49 0.84
C ALA A 311 -23.17 -19.83 2.26
N ARG A 312 -23.99 -19.52 3.26
CA ARG A 312 -23.69 -19.79 4.69
C ARG A 312 -24.62 -20.88 5.21
N PRO A 313 -24.13 -22.08 5.58
CA PRO A 313 -24.99 -23.20 6.02
C PRO A 313 -25.92 -22.85 7.19
N GLN A 314 -25.43 -22.05 8.14
CA GLN A 314 -26.21 -21.64 9.31
C GLN A 314 -27.33 -20.67 8.95
N HIS A 315 -27.07 -19.70 8.08
CA HIS A 315 -28.09 -18.75 7.60
C HIS A 315 -29.09 -19.44 6.69
N ARG A 316 -28.63 -20.34 5.81
CA ARG A 316 -29.51 -21.22 5.02
C ARG A 316 -30.47 -21.97 5.93
N ALA A 317 -29.96 -22.62 6.97
CA ALA A 317 -30.79 -23.33 7.95
C ALA A 317 -31.70 -22.40 8.77
N ALA A 318 -31.26 -21.18 9.09
CA ALA A 318 -32.07 -20.19 9.77
C ALA A 318 -33.23 -19.70 8.89
N LEU A 319 -32.97 -19.41 7.61
CA LEU A 319 -33.97 -19.03 6.61
C LEU A 319 -34.96 -20.17 6.37
N MET A 320 -34.47 -21.41 6.20
CA MET A 320 -35.34 -22.59 6.07
C MET A 320 -36.29 -22.73 7.26
N ARG A 321 -35.77 -22.64 8.49
CA ARG A 321 -36.60 -22.75 9.70
C ARG A 321 -37.57 -21.59 9.86
N ALA A 322 -37.11 -20.36 9.62
CA ALA A 322 -37.91 -19.16 9.86
C ALA A 322 -39.01 -18.98 8.80
N LEU A 323 -38.69 -19.24 7.53
CA LEU A 323 -39.60 -19.05 6.40
C LEU A 323 -40.36 -20.34 6.01
N GLY A 324 -40.18 -21.44 6.75
CA GLY A 324 -40.90 -22.70 6.51
C GLY A 324 -40.70 -23.33 5.12
N VAL A 325 -39.66 -22.92 4.39
CA VAL A 325 -39.33 -23.43 3.06
C VAL A 325 -38.68 -24.82 3.14
N GLY A 326 -38.97 -25.68 2.17
CA GLY A 326 -38.38 -27.00 2.04
C GLY A 326 -36.88 -26.94 1.74
N ASP A 327 -36.45 -25.96 0.94
CA ASP A 327 -35.04 -25.67 0.72
C ASP A 327 -34.75 -24.19 0.43
N VAL A 328 -33.52 -23.76 0.72
CA VAL A 328 -32.92 -22.50 0.25
C VAL A 328 -31.74 -22.84 -0.65
N ARG A 329 -31.93 -22.72 -1.97
CA ARG A 329 -30.86 -22.88 -2.96
C ARG A 329 -30.04 -21.60 -3.06
N TRP A 330 -28.95 -21.55 -2.33
CA TRP A 330 -28.07 -20.39 -2.30
C TRP A 330 -26.97 -20.50 -3.35
N LEU A 331 -27.16 -19.81 -4.47
CA LEU A 331 -26.24 -19.76 -5.59
C LEU A 331 -25.21 -18.64 -5.34
N SER A 332 -24.00 -19.06 -4.94
CA SER A 332 -22.87 -18.15 -4.81
C SER A 332 -22.38 -17.72 -6.20
N THR A 333 -21.92 -16.49 -6.32
CA THR A 333 -21.58 -15.89 -7.62
C THR A 333 -20.07 -15.62 -7.73
N PRO A 334 -19.27 -16.58 -8.22
CA PRO A 334 -17.85 -16.34 -8.51
C PRO A 334 -17.67 -15.40 -9.72
N ASP A 335 -16.48 -14.79 -9.80
CA ASP A 335 -16.10 -13.87 -10.89
C ASP A 335 -16.35 -14.48 -12.29
N HIS A 336 -16.82 -13.63 -13.21
CA HIS A 336 -17.05 -13.96 -14.62
C HIS A 336 -18.08 -15.08 -14.91
N THR A 337 -18.92 -15.43 -13.95
CA THR A 337 -19.99 -16.40 -14.19
C THR A 337 -21.13 -15.73 -14.95
N SER A 338 -21.52 -16.28 -16.11
CA SER A 338 -22.69 -15.81 -16.86
C SER A 338 -23.96 -16.01 -16.04
N PHE A 339 -24.91 -15.07 -16.10
CA PHE A 339 -26.20 -15.19 -15.42
C PHE A 339 -27.03 -16.41 -15.90
N THR A 340 -26.71 -16.94 -17.08
CA THR A 340 -27.36 -18.13 -17.66
C THR A 340 -27.23 -19.38 -16.78
N VAL A 341 -26.20 -19.45 -15.93
CA VAL A 341 -26.02 -20.61 -15.04
C VAL A 341 -27.13 -20.75 -13.99
N PHE A 342 -27.90 -19.69 -13.74
CA PHE A 342 -28.97 -19.70 -12.75
C PHE A 342 -30.29 -20.27 -13.30
N GLU A 343 -30.45 -20.34 -14.62
CA GLU A 343 -31.69 -20.78 -15.27
C GLU A 343 -32.17 -22.16 -14.78
N PRO A 344 -31.31 -23.20 -14.69
CA PRO A 344 -31.75 -24.53 -14.26
C PRO A 344 -32.32 -24.56 -12.85
N ASP A 345 -31.79 -23.72 -11.94
CA ASP A 345 -32.27 -23.62 -10.56
C ASP A 345 -33.59 -22.83 -10.49
N ILE A 346 -33.74 -21.77 -11.28
CA ILE A 346 -34.96 -20.95 -11.34
C ILE A 346 -36.14 -21.72 -11.97
N ALA A 347 -35.86 -22.54 -12.98
CA ALA A 347 -36.87 -23.28 -13.75
C ALA A 347 -37.60 -24.38 -12.96
N ARG A 348 -37.11 -24.73 -11.77
CA ARG A 348 -37.64 -25.84 -10.98
C ARG A 348 -39.07 -25.55 -10.52
N PRO A 349 -39.99 -26.53 -10.61
CA PRO A 349 -41.39 -26.30 -10.27
C PRO A 349 -41.56 -26.01 -8.77
N GLU A 350 -40.71 -26.57 -7.90
CA GLU A 350 -40.76 -26.36 -6.45
C GLU A 350 -40.34 -24.96 -6.00
N VAL A 351 -39.69 -24.17 -6.87
CA VAL A 351 -39.22 -22.83 -6.50
C VAL A 351 -40.39 -21.85 -6.51
N ALA A 352 -40.69 -21.23 -5.39
CA ALA A 352 -41.78 -20.27 -5.27
C ALA A 352 -41.31 -18.81 -5.41
N VAL A 353 -40.05 -18.51 -5.09
CA VAL A 353 -39.51 -17.15 -5.16
C VAL A 353 -38.01 -17.16 -5.43
N VAL A 354 -37.56 -16.20 -6.23
CA VAL A 354 -36.14 -15.93 -6.49
C VAL A 354 -35.75 -14.63 -5.81
N VAL A 355 -34.75 -14.69 -4.93
CA VAL A 355 -34.21 -13.55 -4.19
C VAL A 355 -32.83 -13.22 -4.74
N LEU A 356 -32.67 -12.00 -5.26
CA LEU A 356 -31.40 -11.51 -5.81
C LEU A 356 -30.78 -10.49 -4.85
N ALA A 357 -29.62 -10.82 -4.26
CA ALA A 357 -28.86 -9.91 -3.42
C ALA A 357 -28.14 -8.87 -4.29
N ILE A 358 -28.79 -7.72 -4.49
CA ILE A 358 -28.40 -6.73 -5.51
C ILE A 358 -27.06 -6.04 -5.22
N ARG A 359 -26.70 -5.88 -3.94
CA ARG A 359 -25.46 -5.21 -3.52
C ARG A 359 -24.18 -5.90 -3.97
N TRP A 360 -24.28 -7.20 -4.26
CA TRP A 360 -23.16 -8.10 -4.56
C TRP A 360 -23.28 -8.71 -5.95
N SER A 361 -24.21 -8.19 -6.75
CA SER A 361 -24.54 -8.73 -8.06
C SER A 361 -23.80 -7.97 -9.16
N ASN A 362 -23.14 -8.70 -10.06
CA ASN A 362 -22.63 -8.11 -11.30
C ASN A 362 -23.78 -7.50 -12.10
N HIS A 363 -23.52 -6.44 -12.86
CA HIS A 363 -24.54 -5.78 -13.69
C HIS A 363 -25.31 -6.75 -14.61
N SER A 364 -24.67 -7.83 -15.06
CA SER A 364 -25.27 -8.90 -15.87
C SER A 364 -26.34 -9.72 -15.13
N TYR A 365 -26.41 -9.68 -13.80
CA TYR A 365 -27.41 -10.44 -13.03
C TYR A 365 -28.76 -9.75 -12.99
N SER A 366 -28.85 -8.49 -13.44
CA SER A 366 -30.15 -7.84 -13.71
C SER A 366 -30.96 -8.61 -14.77
N GLU A 367 -30.29 -9.34 -15.67
CA GLU A 367 -30.91 -10.16 -16.71
C GLU A 367 -31.60 -11.44 -16.17
N VAL A 368 -31.39 -11.79 -14.89
CA VAL A 368 -32.10 -12.90 -14.22
C VAL A 368 -33.63 -12.70 -14.26
N GLN A 369 -34.10 -11.46 -14.35
CA GLN A 369 -35.51 -11.13 -14.50
C GLN A 369 -36.13 -11.81 -15.74
N GLN A 370 -35.36 -12.06 -16.80
CA GLN A 370 -35.84 -12.74 -18.01
C GLN A 370 -36.24 -14.20 -17.70
N PHE A 371 -35.45 -14.92 -16.89
CA PHE A 371 -35.78 -16.29 -16.48
C PHE A 371 -36.95 -16.31 -15.50
N CYS A 372 -36.97 -15.41 -14.52
CA CYS A 372 -38.10 -15.30 -13.61
C CYS A 372 -39.42 -15.04 -14.36
N ALA A 373 -39.41 -14.16 -15.37
CA ALA A 373 -40.58 -13.93 -16.23
C ALA A 373 -40.94 -15.16 -17.07
N LYS A 374 -39.94 -15.85 -17.65
CA LYS A 374 -40.14 -17.06 -18.47
C LYS A 374 -40.79 -18.22 -17.70
N TYR A 375 -40.41 -18.42 -16.44
CA TYR A 375 -40.88 -19.52 -15.59
C TYR A 375 -41.97 -19.10 -14.60
N ASP A 376 -42.49 -17.89 -14.75
CA ASP A 376 -43.53 -17.32 -13.91
C ASP A 376 -43.19 -17.39 -12.41
N LYS A 377 -41.98 -16.93 -12.05
CA LYS A 377 -41.50 -16.85 -10.67
C LYS A 377 -41.33 -15.39 -10.24
N PRO A 378 -41.80 -14.99 -9.04
CA PRO A 378 -41.52 -13.65 -8.52
C PRO A 378 -40.02 -13.46 -8.28
N LEU A 379 -39.49 -12.33 -8.76
CA LEU A 379 -38.13 -11.87 -8.46
C LEU A 379 -38.20 -10.80 -7.36
N VAL A 380 -37.54 -11.05 -6.24
CA VAL A 380 -37.39 -10.14 -5.11
C VAL A 380 -35.95 -9.65 -5.08
N ARG A 381 -35.76 -8.32 -5.04
CA ARG A 381 -34.44 -7.70 -4.88
C ARG A 381 -34.16 -7.53 -3.40
N LEU A 382 -33.04 -8.07 -2.93
CA LEU A 382 -32.60 -7.97 -1.54
C LEU A 382 -31.49 -6.92 -1.42
N PRO A 383 -31.81 -5.69 -0.96
CA PRO A 383 -30.85 -4.59 -0.91
C PRO A 383 -29.78 -4.80 0.16
N ARG A 384 -30.13 -5.45 1.28
CA ARG A 384 -29.21 -5.68 2.40
C ARG A 384 -29.62 -6.89 3.23
N GLY A 385 -28.65 -7.49 3.91
CA GLY A 385 -28.82 -8.47 4.99
C GLY A 385 -29.46 -9.81 4.60
N TYR A 386 -28.94 -10.91 5.14
CA TYR A 386 -29.49 -12.26 4.92
C TYR A 386 -30.33 -12.78 6.09
N ASN A 387 -30.69 -11.91 7.04
CA ASN A 387 -31.49 -12.33 8.19
C ASN A 387 -32.95 -12.54 7.80
N ALA A 388 -33.64 -13.45 8.48
CA ALA A 388 -34.99 -13.86 8.12
C ALA A 388 -36.01 -12.71 8.16
N ASN A 389 -35.88 -11.76 9.09
CA ASN A 389 -36.81 -10.63 9.18
C ASN A 389 -36.70 -9.73 7.94
N GLN A 390 -35.48 -9.38 7.54
CA GLN A 390 -35.22 -8.56 6.35
C GLN A 390 -35.64 -9.28 5.07
N VAL A 391 -35.31 -10.57 4.92
CA VAL A 391 -35.71 -11.35 3.75
C VAL A 391 -37.23 -11.44 3.66
N ALA A 392 -37.92 -11.68 4.78
CA ALA A 392 -39.38 -11.74 4.81
C ALA A 392 -40.04 -10.40 4.46
N HIS A 393 -39.50 -9.29 4.99
CA HIS A 393 -39.96 -7.94 4.67
C HIS A 393 -39.94 -7.68 3.16
N GLU A 394 -38.81 -7.96 2.51
CA GLU A 394 -38.65 -7.73 1.07
C GLU A 394 -39.55 -8.64 0.23
N ILE A 395 -39.70 -9.91 0.62
CA ILE A 395 -40.61 -10.83 -0.08
C ILE A 395 -42.05 -10.31 -0.03
N LEU A 396 -42.53 -9.88 1.14
CA LEU A 396 -43.90 -9.38 1.25
C LEU A 396 -44.09 -8.04 0.53
N SER A 397 -43.11 -7.14 0.63
CA SER A 397 -43.18 -5.83 -0.01
C SER A 397 -43.24 -5.94 -1.54
N GLN A 398 -42.46 -6.84 -2.12
CA GLN A 398 -42.28 -6.91 -3.58
C GLN A 398 -43.13 -7.99 -4.26
N ALA A 399 -43.43 -9.09 -3.56
CA ALA A 399 -44.09 -10.27 -4.14
C ALA A 399 -45.29 -10.78 -3.33
N GLY A 400 -45.64 -10.15 -2.20
CA GLY A 400 -46.64 -10.66 -1.27
C GLY A 400 -48.02 -10.88 -1.89
N ASP A 401 -48.52 -9.94 -2.69
CA ASP A 401 -49.85 -10.05 -3.32
C ASP A 401 -49.92 -11.21 -4.32
N ARG A 402 -48.85 -11.39 -5.10
CA ARG A 402 -48.75 -12.49 -6.06
C ARG A 402 -48.72 -13.84 -5.36
N LEU A 403 -47.89 -13.99 -4.32
CA LEU A 403 -47.81 -15.22 -3.55
C LEU A 403 -49.14 -15.56 -2.87
N ARG A 404 -49.89 -14.56 -2.39
CA ARG A 404 -51.24 -14.77 -1.82
C ARG A 404 -52.22 -15.29 -2.88
N ALA A 405 -52.16 -14.76 -4.10
CA ALA A 405 -53.02 -15.20 -5.19
C ALA A 405 -52.75 -16.67 -5.58
N GLU A 406 -51.47 -17.07 -5.67
CA GLU A 406 -51.07 -18.45 -6.00
C GLU A 406 -51.56 -19.46 -4.95
N VAL A 407 -51.42 -19.14 -3.66
CA VAL A 407 -51.93 -19.99 -2.57
C VAL A 407 -53.47 -20.09 -2.60
N ALA A 408 -54.16 -19.00 -2.93
CA ALA A 408 -55.62 -18.99 -3.04
C ALA A 408 -56.13 -19.85 -4.21
N VAL A 409 -55.41 -19.87 -5.34
CA VAL A 409 -55.75 -20.72 -6.50
C VAL A 409 -55.49 -22.20 -6.19
N GLY A 410 -54.39 -22.53 -5.51
CA GLY A 410 -54.08 -23.89 -5.09
C GLY A 410 -55.11 -24.46 -4.10
N ALA A 411 -55.62 -23.65 -3.17
CA ALA A 411 -56.61 -24.08 -2.18
C ALA A 411 -58.03 -24.32 -2.72
N VAL A 412 -58.31 -23.94 -3.98
CA VAL A 412 -59.60 -24.17 -4.67
C VAL A 412 -59.54 -25.36 -5.62
N GLY A 413 -58.34 -25.89 -5.89
CA GLY A 413 -58.10 -27.03 -6.80
C GLY A 413 -57.91 -28.39 -6.11
N ASP A 414 -57.77 -28.42 -4.79
CA ASP A 414 -57.84 -29.61 -3.91
C ASP A 414 -59.25 -29.75 -3.31
#